data_AF-A0A915SS89-F1
#
_entry.id   AF-A0A915SS89-F1
#
_cell.length_a   1.000
_cell.length_b   1.000
_cell.length_c   1.000
_cell.angle_alpha   90.00
_cell.angle_beta   90.00
_cell.angle_gamma   90.00
#
_symmetry.space_group_name_H-M   'P 1'
#
loop_
_entity.id
_entity.type
_entity.pdbx_description
1 polymer ?
#
loop_
_entity_poly.entity_id
_entity_poly.type
_entity_poly.pdbx_seq_one_letter_code
_entity_poly.pdbx_strand_id
1 'polypeptide(L)'
;MDNEKIILNILFIIFIVPALALIYYAYSNYFKESRTVNPENPYGLYISNFIVNNSTIDISVYNPSNNSISIYFTYLALKNSYQSSSIITSFSGYIYTINPDSSIELSYNYLDDQDTKAVILQWEKLGGYIYTTLYYSNINDSINGIINYEKT
;
A
#
# COMPACT_ATOMS: atom_id res chain seq x y z
N MET A 1 11.79 47.05 -29.50
CA MET A 1 11.50 45.82 -28.74
C MET A 1 12.58 44.86 -29.13
N ASP A 2 13.61 44.82 -28.31
CA ASP A 2 14.98 44.71 -28.80
C ASP A 2 15.34 43.25 -29.03
N ASN A 3 16.03 42.97 -30.13
CA ASN A 3 16.36 41.62 -30.59
C ASN A 3 17.00 40.76 -29.49
N GLU A 4 17.69 41.38 -28.54
CA GLU A 4 18.25 40.74 -27.33
C GLU A 4 17.18 40.10 -26.45
N LYS A 5 16.03 40.75 -26.24
CA LYS A 5 14.91 40.17 -25.46
C LYS A 5 14.30 38.98 -26.18
N ILE A 6 14.24 39.01 -27.50
CA ILE A 6 13.76 37.89 -28.31
C ILE A 6 14.73 36.71 -28.22
N ILE A 7 16.04 36.96 -28.35
CA ILE A 7 17.08 35.93 -28.22
C ILE A 7 17.08 35.33 -26.83
N LEU A 8 16.97 36.16 -25.78
CA LEU A 8 16.94 35.70 -24.39
C LEU A 8 15.72 34.81 -24.11
N ASN A 9 14.54 35.20 -24.64
CA ASN A 9 13.32 34.39 -24.51
C ASN A 9 13.42 33.06 -25.28
N ILE A 10 14.04 33.05 -26.45
CA ILE A 10 14.27 31.82 -27.23
C ILE A 10 15.22 30.88 -26.48
N LEU A 11 16.32 31.40 -25.94
CA LEU A 11 17.25 30.61 -25.11
C LEU A 11 16.53 30.06 -23.87
N PHE A 12 15.73 30.86 -23.19
CA PHE A 12 14.94 30.42 -22.03
C PHE A 12 14.02 29.25 -22.37
N ILE A 13 13.29 29.31 -23.49
CA ILE A 13 12.42 28.23 -23.96
C ILE A 13 13.24 26.97 -24.30
N ILE A 14 14.37 27.11 -24.99
CA ILE A 14 15.24 26.00 -25.39
C ILE A 14 15.82 25.27 -24.16
N PHE A 15 16.09 25.97 -23.05
CA PHE A 15 16.60 25.32 -21.85
C PHE A 15 15.49 24.75 -20.95
N ILE A 16 14.36 25.45 -20.82
CA ILE A 16 13.33 25.07 -19.85
C ILE A 16 12.41 23.97 -20.38
N VAL A 17 12.04 24.00 -21.66
CA VAL A 17 11.14 22.99 -22.21
C VAL A 17 11.76 21.58 -22.14
N PRO A 18 13.04 21.36 -22.49
CA PRO A 18 13.67 20.05 -22.30
C PRO A 18 13.81 19.65 -20.83
N ALA A 19 14.12 20.60 -19.93
CA ALA A 19 14.21 20.32 -18.50
C ALA A 19 12.85 19.86 -17.93
N LEU A 20 11.76 20.55 -18.27
CA LEU A 20 10.40 20.16 -17.88
C LEU A 20 9.99 18.82 -18.50
N ALA A 21 10.36 18.57 -19.77
CA ALA A 21 10.11 17.29 -20.42
C ALA A 21 10.87 16.14 -19.74
N LEU A 22 12.12 16.35 -19.32
CA LEU A 22 12.91 15.37 -18.57
C LEU A 22 12.32 15.11 -17.18
N ILE A 23 11.87 16.16 -16.47
CA ILE A 23 11.19 16.01 -15.18
C ILE A 23 9.89 15.22 -15.36
N TYR A 24 9.08 15.56 -16.37
CA TYR A 24 7.85 14.83 -16.67
C TYR A 24 8.13 13.38 -17.07
N TYR A 25 9.13 13.13 -17.91
CA TYR A 25 9.53 11.79 -18.31
C TYR A 25 10.00 10.97 -17.11
N ALA A 26 10.87 11.53 -16.27
CA ALA A 26 11.36 10.90 -15.05
C ALA A 26 10.19 10.61 -14.09
N TYR A 27 9.30 11.56 -13.86
CA TYR A 27 8.12 11.37 -13.01
C TYR A 27 7.18 10.31 -13.59
N SER A 28 6.87 10.37 -14.89
CA SER A 28 5.97 9.44 -15.55
C SER A 28 6.52 8.01 -15.58
N ASN A 29 7.84 7.82 -15.71
CA ASN A 29 8.47 6.51 -15.67
C ASN A 29 8.69 6.00 -14.25
N TYR A 30 9.00 6.88 -13.29
CA TYR A 30 9.08 6.53 -11.87
C TYR A 30 7.74 5.98 -11.35
N PHE A 31 6.61 6.51 -11.84
CA PHE A 31 5.28 6.04 -11.46
C PHE A 31 4.67 5.00 -12.42
N LYS A 32 5.21 4.77 -13.63
CA LYS A 32 4.70 3.75 -14.56
C LYS A 32 5.06 2.32 -14.17
N GLU A 33 6.09 2.12 -13.34
CA GLU A 33 6.56 0.78 -12.96
C GLU A 33 6.61 0.54 -11.43
N SER A 34 5.71 1.15 -10.64
CA SER A 34 5.39 0.61 -9.31
C SER A 34 4.26 -0.42 -9.33
N ARG A 35 3.99 -1.03 -10.50
CA ARG A 35 3.54 -2.42 -10.51
C ARG A 35 4.78 -3.29 -10.46
N THR A 36 5.53 -3.22 -9.36
CA THR A 36 6.37 -4.35 -9.01
C THR A 36 5.43 -5.54 -8.96
N VAL A 37 5.55 -6.44 -9.95
CA VAL A 37 5.04 -7.81 -9.82
C VAL A 37 5.68 -8.27 -8.53
N ASN A 38 4.93 -8.24 -7.43
CA ASN A 38 5.48 -8.62 -6.15
C ASN A 38 5.69 -10.12 -6.25
N PRO A 39 6.94 -10.64 -6.37
CA PRO A 39 7.14 -12.09 -6.43
C PRO A 39 6.60 -12.74 -5.15
N GLU A 40 6.54 -11.95 -4.08
CA GLU A 40 5.98 -12.26 -2.80
C GLU A 40 4.44 -12.15 -2.79
N ASN A 41 3.71 -12.11 -3.90
CA ASN A 41 2.25 -12.33 -3.86
C ASN A 41 1.82 -13.31 -4.96
N PRO A 42 2.25 -14.57 -4.88
CA PRO A 42 2.05 -15.56 -5.95
C PRO A 42 0.59 -15.89 -6.19
N TYR A 43 -0.28 -15.60 -5.23
CA TYR A 43 -1.72 -15.82 -5.31
C TYR A 43 -2.51 -14.61 -5.80
N GLY A 44 -1.86 -13.46 -6.00
CA GLY A 44 -2.53 -12.23 -6.44
C GLY A 44 -3.57 -11.69 -5.45
N LEU A 45 -3.50 -12.08 -4.17
CA LEU A 45 -4.43 -11.63 -3.13
C LEU A 45 -4.36 -10.12 -2.97
N TYR A 46 -5.48 -9.44 -2.74
CA TYR A 46 -5.46 -8.00 -2.49
C TYR A 46 -6.43 -7.59 -1.40
N ILE A 47 -6.13 -6.47 -0.74
CA ILE A 47 -7.05 -5.84 0.21
C ILE A 47 -8.10 -5.10 -0.62
N SER A 48 -9.33 -5.61 -0.57
CA SER A 48 -10.50 -5.05 -1.25
C SER A 48 -11.16 -3.93 -0.45
N ASN A 49 -10.99 -3.92 0.86
CA ASN A 49 -11.55 -2.92 1.76
C ASN A 49 -10.69 -2.77 3.02
N PHE A 50 -10.59 -1.54 3.53
CA PHE A 50 -9.89 -1.20 4.76
C PHE A 50 -10.67 -0.11 5.50
N ILE A 51 -11.27 -0.48 6.62
CA ILE A 51 -12.09 0.39 7.46
C ILE A 51 -11.41 0.54 8.81
N VAL A 52 -11.43 1.78 9.31
CA VAL A 52 -11.02 2.10 10.67
C VAL A 52 -12.26 2.62 11.38
N ASN A 53 -12.62 1.95 12.46
CA ASN A 53 -13.69 2.32 13.39
C ASN A 53 -13.05 2.78 14.72
N ASN A 54 -13.85 3.24 15.69
CA ASN A 54 -13.35 3.82 16.95
C ASN A 54 -12.21 3.05 17.66
N SER A 55 -12.21 1.72 17.56
CA SER A 55 -11.18 0.87 18.17
C SER A 55 -10.84 -0.37 17.35
N THR A 56 -11.31 -0.48 16.11
CA THR A 56 -11.09 -1.67 15.27
C THR A 56 -10.60 -1.29 13.89
N ILE A 57 -9.70 -2.11 13.35
CA ILE A 57 -9.27 -2.08 11.95
C ILE A 57 -9.87 -3.32 11.29
N ASP A 58 -10.71 -3.11 10.30
CA ASP A 58 -11.38 -4.16 9.54
C ASP A 58 -10.81 -4.20 8.12
N ILE A 59 -10.29 -5.37 7.72
CA ILE A 59 -9.56 -5.57 6.46
C ILE A 59 -10.21 -6.72 5.70
N SER A 60 -10.67 -6.46 4.48
CA SER A 60 -11.21 -7.49 3.61
C SER A 60 -10.17 -7.94 2.59
N VAL A 61 -9.72 -9.19 2.66
CA VAL A 61 -8.76 -9.78 1.72
C VAL A 61 -9.50 -10.61 0.69
N TYR A 62 -9.35 -10.26 -0.59
CA TYR A 62 -9.99 -10.92 -1.72
C TYR A 62 -9.04 -11.88 -2.43
N ASN A 63 -9.59 -13.03 -2.85
CA ASN A 63 -8.92 -14.01 -3.67
C ASN A 63 -9.44 -13.96 -5.11
N PRO A 64 -8.65 -13.43 -6.07
CA PRO A 64 -9.02 -13.42 -7.49
C PRO A 64 -8.65 -14.72 -8.23
N SER A 65 -8.08 -15.72 -7.53
CA SER A 65 -7.69 -16.99 -8.13
C SER A 65 -8.90 -17.90 -8.34
N ASN A 66 -8.81 -18.76 -9.34
CA ASN A 66 -9.79 -19.83 -9.59
C ASN A 66 -9.72 -20.97 -8.55
N ASN A 67 -8.75 -20.94 -7.63
CA ASN A 67 -8.54 -21.95 -6.60
C ASN A 67 -8.76 -21.38 -5.20
N SER A 68 -9.27 -22.19 -4.29
CA SER A 68 -9.28 -21.85 -2.85
C SER A 68 -7.85 -21.81 -2.32
N ILE A 69 -7.60 -20.88 -1.40
CA ILE A 69 -6.28 -20.63 -0.84
C ILE A 69 -6.35 -20.69 0.67
N SER A 70 -5.53 -21.54 1.27
CA SER A 70 -5.43 -21.71 2.72
C SER A 70 -4.13 -21.12 3.24
N ILE A 71 -4.25 -20.03 4.00
CA ILE A 71 -3.13 -19.23 4.50
C ILE A 71 -3.30 -18.92 5.98
N TYR A 72 -2.21 -18.59 6.65
CA TYR A 72 -2.24 -17.85 7.91
C TYR A 72 -1.56 -16.50 7.72
N PHE A 73 -2.06 -15.48 8.42
CA PHE A 73 -1.45 -14.15 8.41
C PHE A 73 -0.44 -14.05 9.55
N THR A 74 0.80 -13.73 9.24
CA THR A 74 1.89 -13.67 10.22
C THR A 74 1.85 -12.37 11.00
N TYR A 75 1.74 -11.24 10.30
CA TYR A 75 1.59 -9.92 10.91
C TYR A 75 1.04 -8.90 9.91
N LEU A 76 0.48 -7.83 10.46
CA LEU A 76 0.01 -6.65 9.78
C LEU A 76 0.91 -5.48 10.18
N ALA A 77 1.60 -4.87 9.23
CA ALA A 77 2.35 -3.65 9.45
C ALA A 77 1.55 -2.44 8.95
N LEU A 78 1.56 -1.37 9.74
CA LEU A 78 0.96 -0.09 9.41
C LEU A 78 2.06 0.97 9.39
N LYS A 79 2.00 1.88 8.43
CA LYS A 79 2.88 3.04 8.36
C LYS A 79 2.13 4.23 7.78
N ASN A 80 2.09 5.35 8.48
CA ASN A 80 1.46 6.56 7.96
C ASN A 80 2.47 7.49 7.25
N SER A 81 1.96 8.55 6.62
CA SER A 81 2.78 9.57 5.92
C SER A 81 3.85 10.23 6.79
N TYR A 82 3.66 10.24 8.11
CA TYR A 82 4.54 10.88 9.08
C TYR A 82 5.61 9.93 9.63
N GLN A 83 5.80 8.79 8.97
CA GLN A 83 6.76 7.74 9.33
C GLN A 83 6.46 7.03 10.66
N SER A 84 5.33 7.28 11.30
CA SER A 84 4.88 6.46 12.43
C SER A 84 4.41 5.11 11.92
N SER A 85 4.83 4.05 12.61
CA SER A 85 4.57 2.67 12.22
C SER A 85 4.19 1.80 13.40
N SER A 86 3.40 0.77 13.14
CA SER A 86 3.04 -0.29 14.09
C SER A 86 3.12 -1.65 13.42
N ILE A 87 3.36 -2.70 14.21
CA ILE A 87 3.34 -4.10 13.78
C ILE A 87 2.39 -4.87 14.69
N ILE A 88 1.37 -5.47 14.08
CA ILE A 88 0.33 -6.25 14.74
C ILE A 88 0.56 -7.73 14.42
N THR A 89 0.82 -8.54 15.44
CA THR A 89 1.12 -9.99 15.29
C THR A 89 -0.04 -10.90 15.69
N SER A 90 -1.17 -10.33 16.13
CA SER A 90 -2.31 -11.07 16.70
C SER A 90 -3.05 -11.98 15.73
N PHE A 91 -2.83 -11.82 14.41
CA PHE A 91 -3.41 -12.69 13.40
C PHE A 91 -2.67 -14.03 13.26
N SER A 92 -1.49 -14.14 13.87
CA SER A 92 -0.66 -15.33 13.81
C SER A 92 -1.36 -16.53 14.47
N GLY A 93 -1.32 -17.68 13.80
CA GLY A 93 -1.84 -18.95 14.31
C GLY A 93 -3.27 -19.30 13.86
N TYR A 94 -3.97 -18.40 13.16
CA TYR A 94 -5.27 -18.72 12.55
C TYR A 94 -5.11 -19.11 11.08
N ILE A 95 -5.76 -20.21 10.70
CA ILE A 95 -5.85 -20.67 9.32
C ILE A 95 -7.10 -20.09 8.69
N TYR A 96 -6.92 -19.37 7.59
CA TYR A 96 -7.99 -18.81 6.78
C TYR A 96 -8.02 -19.53 5.44
N THR A 97 -9.22 -19.96 5.03
CA THR A 97 -9.45 -20.47 3.67
C THR A 97 -10.29 -19.45 2.92
N ILE A 98 -9.72 -18.91 1.84
CA ILE A 98 -10.37 -17.93 0.96
C ILE A 98 -10.78 -18.66 -0.31
N ASN A 99 -12.08 -18.77 -0.56
CA ASN A 99 -12.60 -19.42 -1.77
C ASN A 99 -12.34 -18.55 -3.01
N PRO A 100 -12.41 -19.13 -4.23
CA PRO A 100 -12.33 -18.37 -5.47
C PRO A 100 -13.33 -17.22 -5.50
N ASP A 101 -12.91 -16.10 -6.05
CA ASP A 101 -13.71 -14.88 -6.21
C ASP A 101 -14.43 -14.41 -4.95
N SER A 102 -13.82 -14.64 -3.78
CA SER A 102 -14.42 -14.30 -2.48
C SER A 102 -13.45 -13.54 -1.58
N SER A 103 -14.02 -12.85 -0.59
CA SER A 103 -13.26 -12.15 0.45
C SER A 103 -13.42 -12.84 1.81
N ILE A 104 -12.36 -12.76 2.61
CA ILE A 104 -12.44 -12.91 4.05
C ILE A 104 -12.29 -11.56 4.74
N GLU A 105 -12.80 -11.44 5.95
CA GLU A 105 -12.67 -10.25 6.78
C GLU A 105 -11.78 -10.55 7.99
N LEU A 106 -10.83 -9.67 8.23
CA LEU A 106 -9.94 -9.67 9.38
C LEU A 106 -10.24 -8.43 10.21
N SER A 107 -10.61 -8.62 11.47
CA SER A 107 -10.85 -7.52 12.41
C SER A 107 -9.78 -7.53 13.50
N TYR A 108 -9.17 -6.38 13.75
CA TYR A 108 -8.22 -6.18 14.83
C TYR A 108 -8.67 -5.08 15.78
N ASN A 109 -8.82 -5.43 17.06
CA ASN A 109 -9.09 -4.47 18.12
C ASN A 109 -7.77 -3.92 18.67
N TYR A 110 -7.54 -2.63 18.49
CA TYR A 110 -6.31 -1.94 18.91
C TYR A 110 -6.50 -1.09 20.17
N LEU A 111 -7.55 -1.33 20.96
CA LEU A 111 -7.91 -0.51 22.12
C LEU A 111 -6.77 -0.45 23.17
N ASP A 112 -6.06 -1.57 23.35
CA ASP A 112 -4.92 -1.70 24.27
C ASP A 112 -3.55 -1.56 23.58
N ASP A 113 -3.49 -1.50 22.24
CA ASP A 113 -2.26 -1.30 21.47
C ASP A 113 -1.99 0.19 21.24
N GLN A 114 -1.11 0.74 22.09
CA GLN A 114 -0.79 2.18 22.06
C GLN A 114 -0.08 2.60 20.77
N ASP A 115 0.74 1.73 20.19
CA ASP A 115 1.51 2.04 18.99
C ASP A 115 0.58 2.12 17.78
N THR A 116 -0.27 1.10 17.59
CA THR A 116 -1.30 1.12 16.54
C THR A 116 -2.25 2.29 16.72
N LYS A 117 -2.72 2.53 17.95
CA LYS A 117 -3.60 3.66 18.25
C LYS A 117 -2.96 5.01 17.91
N ALA A 118 -1.69 5.20 18.21
CA ALA A 118 -0.96 6.42 17.88
C ALA A 118 -0.83 6.64 16.36
N VAL A 119 -0.51 5.57 15.61
CA VAL A 119 -0.42 5.61 14.14
C VAL A 119 -1.76 6.01 13.51
N ILE A 120 -2.85 5.37 13.94
CA ILE A 120 -4.20 5.64 13.45
C ILE A 120 -4.64 7.06 13.80
N LEU A 121 -4.53 7.46 15.08
CA LEU A 121 -4.95 8.80 15.51
C LEU A 121 -4.16 9.92 14.82
N GLN A 122 -2.86 9.71 14.57
CA GLN A 122 -2.06 10.69 13.85
C GLN A 122 -2.52 10.82 12.39
N TRP A 123 -2.80 9.69 11.72
CA TRP A 123 -3.33 9.69 10.36
C TRP A 123 -4.73 10.31 10.27
N GLU A 124 -5.67 9.93 11.15
CA GLU A 124 -7.03 10.49 11.15
C GLU A 124 -7.06 12.00 11.42
N LYS A 125 -6.16 12.51 12.26
CA LYS A 125 -6.11 13.94 12.62
C LYS A 125 -5.37 14.81 11.61
N LEU A 126 -4.27 14.30 11.05
CA LEU A 126 -3.41 15.08 10.17
C LEU A 126 -3.67 14.82 8.68
N GLY A 127 -4.39 13.75 8.36
CA GLY A 127 -4.64 13.31 6.99
C GLY A 127 -3.44 12.60 6.36
N GLY A 128 -3.39 12.61 5.03
CA GLY A 128 -2.38 11.90 4.26
C GLY A 128 -2.74 10.42 4.06
N TYR A 129 -1.73 9.60 3.82
CA TYR A 129 -1.89 8.17 3.55
C TYR A 129 -1.55 7.30 4.76
N ILE A 130 -2.23 6.15 4.82
CA ILE A 130 -1.83 5.00 5.62
C ILE A 130 -1.51 3.83 4.69
N TYR A 131 -0.28 3.36 4.81
CA TYR A 131 0.23 2.19 4.12
C TYR A 131 0.11 0.97 5.03
N THR A 132 -0.49 -0.07 4.49
CA THR A 132 -0.84 -1.31 5.18
C THR A 132 -0.19 -2.47 4.46
N THR A 133 0.58 -3.27 5.19
CA THR A 133 1.24 -4.47 4.66
C THR A 133 0.81 -5.69 5.45
N LEU A 134 0.17 -6.64 4.80
CA LEU A 134 -0.27 -7.89 5.39
C LEU A 134 0.61 -9.04 4.90
N TYR A 135 1.28 -9.72 5.82
CA TYR A 135 2.15 -10.85 5.54
C TYR A 135 1.39 -12.15 5.75
N TYR A 136 1.52 -13.09 4.82
CA TYR A 136 0.87 -14.39 4.91
C TYR A 136 1.82 -15.53 4.51
N SER A 137 1.46 -16.74 4.89
CA SER A 137 2.11 -17.96 4.44
C SER A 137 1.06 -19.02 4.09
N ASN A 138 1.29 -19.74 3.00
CA ASN A 138 0.46 -20.85 2.58
C ASN A 138 0.84 -22.12 3.36
N ILE A 139 -0.20 -22.83 3.80
CA ILE A 139 -0.06 -24.01 4.67
C ILE A 139 0.48 -25.23 3.91
N ASN A 140 0.15 -25.34 2.63
CA ASN A 140 0.44 -26.52 1.82
C ASN A 140 1.82 -26.45 1.15
N ASP A 141 2.21 -25.27 0.66
CA ASP A 141 3.34 -25.16 -0.27
C ASP A 141 4.54 -24.37 0.30
N SER A 142 4.52 -23.97 1.59
CA SER A 142 5.55 -23.11 2.22
C SER A 142 5.79 -21.78 1.49
N ILE A 143 4.80 -21.35 0.71
CA ILE A 143 4.87 -20.13 -0.08
C ILE A 143 4.47 -18.95 0.80
N ASN A 144 5.39 -18.02 1.00
CA ASN A 144 5.13 -16.78 1.73
C ASN A 144 4.69 -15.68 0.77
N GLY A 145 3.87 -14.78 1.29
CA GLY A 145 3.57 -13.57 0.55
C GLY A 145 3.16 -12.36 1.36
N ILE A 146 2.99 -11.25 0.64
CA ILE A 146 2.76 -9.91 1.13
C ILE A 146 1.68 -9.25 0.29
N ILE A 147 0.71 -8.67 0.97
CA ILE A 147 -0.34 -7.84 0.39
C ILE A 147 -0.10 -6.41 0.85
N ASN A 148 0.14 -5.51 -0.09
CA ASN A 148 0.30 -4.09 0.17
C ASN A 148 -0.97 -3.34 -0.19
N TYR A 149 -1.33 -2.35 0.62
CA TYR A 149 -2.49 -1.50 0.41
C TYR A 149 -2.21 -0.09 0.92
N GLU A 150 -2.70 0.91 0.21
CA GLU A 150 -2.57 2.31 0.59
C GLU A 150 -3.97 2.94 0.62
N LYS A 151 -4.28 3.65 1.71
CA LYS A 151 -5.49 4.47 1.83
C LYS A 151 -5.09 5.92 2.02
N THR A 152 -5.62 6.77 1.15
CA THR A 152 -5.48 8.24 1.18
C THR A 152 -6.64 8.92 1.89
#